data_AF-A0A8S9JT40-F1
#
_entry.id   AF-A0A8S9JT40-F1
#
_cell.length_a   1.000
_cell.length_b   1.000
_cell.length_c   1.000
_cell.angle_alpha   90.00
_cell.angle_beta   90.00
_cell.angle_gamma   90.00
#
_symmetry.space_group_name_H-M   'P 1'
#
loop_
_entity.id
_entity.type
_entity.pdbx_description
1 polymer ?
#
loop_
_entity_poly.entity_id
_entity_poly.type
_entity_poly.pdbx_seq_one_letter_code
_entity_poly.pdbx_strand_id
1 'polypeptide(L)'
;VSLDASKVINVTPRYARLRTGSAKTDVIGWQNIELISDRPLETMLKEFKQLKQEYPDRILIASIMEEYSKTGWEELIDRVEQTGVDALEINFSCPHGMPERRMGAAVGQDCALLEEVCGWINAKATVPVWAKMTPNITDITEPARVSLKSGCEGISAINTIMSVMGIDLKTLHPEPCVEGYSTPGGYSYKAVRPIALAKVMNIAQMMKSEFGEKDCSLSGIGGVETGYDAAEFILLGSNTVQVCTGVMVHGYGHVKTLCAELQDFMRQHNFSTIEDFRGHSLQYFTTHTDLVRRQKEAIEQRKAERRGLKSDKDWTGDGFVKETESMVSN
;
A
#
# COMPACT_ATOMS: atom_id res chain seq x y z
N VAL A 1 11.04 -2.85 14.90
CA VAL A 1 11.90 -2.81 16.10
C VAL A 1 11.04 -3.08 17.32
N SER A 2 11.54 -3.82 18.30
CA SER A 2 10.89 -4.09 19.59
C SER A 2 11.92 -3.95 20.73
N LEU A 3 11.46 -3.89 21.99
CA LEU A 3 12.35 -3.83 23.15
C LEU A 3 13.17 -5.11 23.32
N ASP A 4 12.51 -6.27 23.20
CA ASP A 4 13.13 -7.57 23.40
C ASP A 4 13.13 -8.39 22.10
N ALA A 5 14.22 -8.29 21.35
CA ALA A 5 14.44 -9.06 20.13
C ALA A 5 14.73 -10.54 20.41
N SER A 6 15.12 -10.93 21.63
CA SER A 6 15.46 -12.33 21.95
C SER A 6 14.25 -13.26 21.90
N LYS A 7 13.04 -12.70 22.03
CA LYS A 7 11.77 -13.39 21.84
C LYS A 7 11.48 -13.75 20.37
N VAL A 8 12.27 -13.24 19.43
CA VAL A 8 12.04 -13.37 17.99
C VAL A 8 13.02 -14.39 17.42
N ILE A 9 12.49 -15.55 17.01
CA ILE A 9 13.30 -16.62 16.44
C ILE A 9 12.76 -16.94 15.04
N ASN A 10 13.49 -16.49 14.03
CA ASN A 10 13.17 -16.79 12.64
C ASN A 10 13.55 -18.23 12.29
N VAL A 11 12.68 -18.91 11.54
CA VAL A 11 12.93 -20.26 11.02
C VAL A 11 13.56 -20.20 9.62
N THR A 12 14.10 -21.33 9.14
CA THR A 12 14.62 -21.48 7.78
C THR A 12 14.24 -22.86 7.24
N PRO A 13 13.73 -22.98 6.00
CA PRO A 13 13.37 -21.89 5.08
C PRO A 13 12.12 -21.12 5.56
N ARG A 14 12.03 -19.84 5.21
CA ARG A 14 10.89 -18.96 5.57
C ARG A 14 10.24 -18.24 4.40
N TYR A 15 10.61 -18.60 3.18
CA TYR A 15 10.06 -18.00 1.97
C TYR A 15 9.64 -19.06 0.96
N ALA A 16 8.52 -18.82 0.28
CA ALA A 16 8.07 -19.59 -0.87
C ALA A 16 7.63 -18.66 -2.00
N ARG A 17 7.58 -19.16 -3.24
CA ARG A 17 7.33 -18.36 -4.45
C ARG A 17 6.23 -18.97 -5.29
N LEU A 18 5.29 -18.13 -5.74
CA LEU A 18 4.30 -18.50 -6.76
C LEU A 18 4.84 -18.15 -8.13
N ARG A 19 4.73 -19.08 -9.07
CA ARG A 19 5.16 -18.88 -10.46
C ARG A 19 3.99 -19.08 -11.42
N THR A 20 3.93 -18.28 -12.48
CA THR A 20 2.95 -18.47 -13.58
C THR A 20 3.39 -19.51 -14.60
N GLY A 21 4.67 -19.84 -14.63
CA GLY A 21 5.27 -20.76 -15.59
C GLY A 21 6.41 -21.57 -15.00
N SER A 22 7.05 -22.37 -15.86
CA SER A 22 8.19 -23.21 -15.49
C SER A 22 9.51 -22.43 -15.41
N ALA A 23 9.59 -21.23 -15.98
CA ALA A 23 10.80 -20.41 -15.94
C ALA A 23 11.00 -19.82 -14.54
N LYS A 24 12.27 -19.76 -14.10
CA LYS A 24 12.63 -19.23 -12.78
C LYS A 24 12.30 -17.74 -12.61
N THR A 25 12.17 -17.01 -13.71
CA THR A 25 11.87 -15.58 -13.78
C THR A 25 10.39 -15.25 -13.59
N ASP A 26 9.50 -16.24 -13.68
CA ASP A 26 8.05 -16.02 -13.75
C ASP A 26 7.39 -15.92 -12.37
N VAL A 27 8.11 -15.33 -11.40
CA VAL A 27 7.60 -15.16 -10.04
C VAL A 27 6.55 -14.05 -10.06
N ILE A 28 5.36 -14.35 -9.56
CA ILE A 28 4.27 -13.36 -9.42
C ILE A 28 3.82 -13.18 -7.97
N GLY A 29 4.21 -14.11 -7.10
CA GLY A 29 3.83 -14.12 -5.69
C GLY A 29 4.98 -14.57 -4.82
N TRP A 30 5.01 -14.03 -3.61
CA TRP A 30 6.01 -14.39 -2.61
C TRP A 30 5.32 -14.52 -1.25
N GLN A 31 5.50 -15.66 -0.58
CA GLN A 31 5.04 -15.85 0.80
C GLN A 31 6.24 -15.78 1.73
N ASN A 32 6.09 -15.10 2.86
CA ASN A 32 7.01 -15.19 3.98
C ASN A 32 6.31 -15.70 5.26
N ILE A 33 7.06 -16.40 6.10
CA ILE A 33 6.73 -16.68 7.51
C ILE A 33 7.80 -16.04 8.42
N GLU A 34 8.34 -14.91 7.98
CA GLU A 34 9.39 -14.17 8.68
C GLU A 34 8.77 -13.25 9.74
N LEU A 35 9.32 -13.24 10.95
CA LEU A 35 8.85 -12.39 12.04
C LEU A 35 9.40 -10.96 11.91
N ILE A 36 9.25 -10.14 12.95
CA ILE A 36 9.99 -8.87 13.05
C ILE A 36 11.50 -9.12 13.09
N SER A 37 12.29 -8.05 13.11
CA SER A 37 13.74 -8.20 13.20
C SER A 37 14.17 -8.84 14.53
N ASP A 38 15.08 -9.80 14.44
CA ASP A 38 15.76 -10.51 15.54
C ASP A 38 17.04 -9.79 16.01
N ARG A 39 17.43 -8.70 15.34
CA ARG A 39 18.58 -7.88 15.74
C ARG A 39 18.31 -7.13 17.06
N PRO A 40 19.30 -7.00 17.96
CA PRO A 40 19.14 -6.27 19.22
C PRO A 40 18.75 -4.81 19.02
N LEU A 41 17.87 -4.29 19.88
CA LEU A 41 17.41 -2.90 19.86
C LEU A 41 18.57 -1.90 19.80
N GLU A 42 19.57 -2.07 20.67
CA GLU A 42 20.75 -1.19 20.74
C GLU A 42 21.52 -1.08 19.41
N THR A 43 21.55 -2.17 18.63
CA THR A 43 22.19 -2.14 17.31
C THR A 43 21.38 -1.27 16.36
N MET A 44 20.06 -1.40 16.35
CA MET A 44 19.21 -0.57 15.49
C MET A 44 19.23 0.90 15.89
N LEU A 45 19.20 1.21 17.20
CA LEU A 45 19.23 2.59 17.67
C LEU A 45 20.53 3.29 17.24
N LYS A 46 21.67 2.58 17.35
CA LYS A 46 22.96 3.09 16.87
C LYS A 46 22.94 3.36 15.37
N GLU A 47 22.39 2.45 14.58
CA GLU A 47 22.32 2.58 13.12
C GLU A 47 21.36 3.69 12.69
N PHE A 48 20.20 3.85 13.34
CA PHE A 48 19.28 4.95 13.06
C PHE A 48 19.94 6.29 13.28
N LYS A 49 20.63 6.45 14.42
CA LYS A 49 21.39 7.66 14.73
C LYS A 49 22.49 7.92 13.71
N GLN A 50 23.24 6.89 13.32
CA GLN A 50 24.27 7.01 12.29
C GLN A 50 23.67 7.44 10.93
N LEU A 51 22.58 6.81 10.51
CA LEU A 51 21.90 7.14 9.24
C LEU A 51 21.43 8.59 9.20
N LYS A 52 20.84 9.10 10.29
CA LYS A 52 20.41 10.51 10.36
C LYS A 52 21.58 11.49 10.40
N GLN A 53 22.73 11.10 10.94
CA GLN A 53 23.95 11.91 10.90
C GLN A 53 24.58 11.95 9.50
N GLU A 54 24.62 10.81 8.81
CA GLU A 54 25.23 10.70 7.48
C GLU A 54 24.32 11.23 6.36
N TYR A 55 23.00 11.11 6.54
CA TYR A 55 21.99 11.45 5.53
C TYR A 55 20.85 12.29 6.14
N PRO A 56 21.13 13.50 6.65
CA PRO A 56 20.12 14.33 7.33
C PRO A 56 18.98 14.77 6.42
N ASP A 57 19.21 14.82 5.11
CA ASP A 57 18.25 15.16 4.05
C ASP A 57 17.29 14.03 3.69
N ARG A 58 17.53 12.80 4.18
CA ARG A 58 16.70 11.64 3.89
C ARG A 58 15.78 11.33 5.07
N ILE A 59 14.53 11.03 4.73
CA ILE A 59 13.52 10.60 5.69
C ILE A 59 13.83 9.18 6.19
N LEU A 60 13.91 9.02 7.51
CA LEU A 60 14.02 7.75 8.20
C LEU A 60 12.78 7.53 9.06
N ILE A 61 11.98 6.54 8.70
CA ILE A 61 10.79 6.13 9.46
C ILE A 61 11.12 4.85 10.23
N ALA A 62 11.03 4.88 11.55
CA ALA A 62 11.27 3.71 12.37
C ALA A 62 10.00 2.85 12.48
N SER A 63 10.02 1.65 11.87
CA SER A 63 8.91 0.70 12.06
C SER A 63 9.03 0.02 13.42
N ILE A 64 8.05 0.19 14.30
CA ILE A 64 8.07 -0.31 15.68
C ILE A 64 6.88 -1.23 15.98
N MET A 65 7.08 -2.19 16.88
CA MET A 65 6.07 -3.14 17.36
C MET A 65 6.41 -3.56 18.78
N GLU A 66 5.43 -3.51 19.68
CA GLU A 66 5.58 -3.95 21.07
C GLU A 66 4.35 -4.69 21.57
N GLU A 67 4.50 -5.46 22.66
CA GLU A 67 3.41 -6.14 23.35
C GLU A 67 2.35 -5.15 23.85
N TYR A 68 1.16 -5.65 24.22
CA TYR A 68 0.07 -4.82 24.77
C TYR A 68 0.42 -4.28 26.16
N SER A 69 1.31 -3.30 26.21
CA SER A 69 1.86 -2.70 27.41
C SER A 69 2.14 -1.23 27.16
N LYS A 70 1.37 -0.35 27.81
CA LYS A 70 1.54 1.09 27.69
C LYS A 70 2.98 1.52 28.01
N THR A 71 3.56 1.00 29.09
CA THR A 71 4.93 1.35 29.49
C THR A 71 5.98 0.85 28.50
N GLY A 72 5.75 -0.32 27.89
CA GLY A 72 6.63 -0.85 26.84
C GLY A 72 6.61 0.01 25.58
N TRP A 73 5.42 0.44 25.14
CA TRP A 73 5.28 1.38 24.04
C TRP A 73 5.96 2.72 24.35
N GLU A 74 5.73 3.27 25.54
CA GLU A 74 6.32 4.55 25.94
C GLU A 74 7.86 4.51 25.97
N GLU A 75 8.44 3.44 26.52
CA GLU A 75 9.89 3.24 26.54
C GLU A 75 10.47 3.11 25.12
N LEU A 76 9.83 2.29 24.27
CA LEU A 76 10.30 2.07 22.91
C LEU A 76 10.28 3.36 22.09
N ILE A 77 9.20 4.15 22.19
CA ILE A 77 9.08 5.45 21.53
C ILE A 77 10.18 6.40 22.02
N ASP A 78 10.37 6.54 23.33
CA ASP A 78 11.40 7.42 23.90
C ASP A 78 12.79 7.11 23.33
N ARG A 79 13.16 5.83 23.31
CA ARG A 79 14.48 5.39 22.87
C ARG A 79 14.67 5.56 21.36
N VAL A 80 13.62 5.29 20.58
CA VAL A 80 13.66 5.42 19.12
C VAL A 80 13.71 6.89 18.70
N GLU A 81 12.90 7.78 19.29
CA GLU A 81 12.91 9.21 18.96
C GLU A 81 14.24 9.89 19.30
N GLN A 82 14.94 9.45 20.36
CA GLN A 82 16.29 9.93 20.69
C GLN A 82 17.34 9.70 19.58
N THR A 83 17.04 8.85 18.59
CA THR A 83 17.92 8.63 17.43
C THR A 83 17.78 9.71 16.36
N GLY A 84 16.73 10.55 16.42
CA GLY A 84 16.43 11.60 15.45
C GLY A 84 15.67 11.11 14.22
N VAL A 85 14.94 9.99 14.32
CA VAL A 85 14.03 9.53 13.26
C VAL A 85 12.97 10.58 12.95
N ASP A 86 12.50 10.63 11.70
CA ASP A 86 11.57 11.66 11.23
C ASP A 86 10.10 11.29 11.46
N ALA A 87 9.81 9.99 11.59
CA ALA A 87 8.47 9.48 11.89
C ALA A 87 8.53 8.05 12.47
N LEU A 88 7.42 7.59 13.02
CA LEU A 88 7.21 6.22 13.47
C LEU A 88 6.21 5.51 12.56
N GLU A 89 6.46 4.26 12.20
CA GLU A 89 5.47 3.39 11.54
C GLU A 89 5.08 2.24 12.47
N ILE A 90 3.86 2.27 12.98
CA ILE A 90 3.37 1.29 13.94
C ILE A 90 2.87 0.06 13.21
N ASN A 91 3.52 -1.09 13.47
CA ASN A 91 3.17 -2.35 12.84
C ASN A 91 2.05 -3.06 13.62
N PHE A 92 0.80 -2.74 13.27
CA PHE A 92 -0.40 -3.44 13.75
C PHE A 92 -0.82 -4.62 12.86
N SER A 93 0.06 -5.11 11.97
CA SER A 93 -0.43 -5.82 10.78
C SER A 93 0.31 -7.09 10.41
N CYS A 94 1.22 -7.58 11.26
CA CYS A 94 1.85 -8.88 11.06
C CYS A 94 0.79 -10.01 11.10
N PRO A 95 0.48 -10.69 9.98
CA PRO A 95 -0.64 -11.63 9.89
C PRO A 95 -0.37 -12.97 10.59
N HIS A 96 0.90 -13.27 10.87
CA HIS A 96 1.37 -14.50 11.49
C HIS A 96 2.15 -14.25 12.79
N GLY A 97 2.34 -12.99 13.18
CA GLY A 97 3.17 -12.59 14.31
C GLY A 97 2.47 -12.82 15.65
N MET A 98 2.78 -13.95 16.30
CA MET A 98 2.39 -14.30 17.67
C MET A 98 0.95 -13.91 18.07
N PRO A 99 -0.10 -14.41 17.38
CA PRO A 99 -1.49 -14.13 17.74
C PRO A 99 -1.79 -14.40 19.23
N GLU A 100 -1.16 -15.43 19.79
CA GLU A 100 -1.26 -15.82 21.20
C GLU A 100 -0.77 -14.74 22.19
N ARG A 101 -0.01 -13.73 21.72
CA ARG A 101 0.47 -12.61 22.54
C ARG A 101 -0.30 -11.31 22.32
N ARG A 102 -1.39 -11.33 21.54
CA ARG A 102 -2.19 -10.14 21.18
C ARG A 102 -1.35 -9.01 20.57
N MET A 103 -0.51 -9.35 19.59
CA MET A 103 0.33 -8.41 18.85
C MET A 103 -0.03 -8.40 17.35
N GLY A 104 0.48 -7.42 16.61
CA GLY A 104 0.35 -7.40 15.14
C GLY A 104 -1.11 -7.37 14.68
N ALA A 105 -1.47 -8.21 13.70
CA ALA A 105 -2.80 -8.20 13.07
C ALA A 105 -3.96 -8.45 14.05
N ALA A 106 -3.71 -9.09 15.20
CA ALA A 106 -4.73 -9.25 16.24
C ALA A 106 -5.18 -7.90 16.83
N VAL A 107 -4.27 -6.92 16.92
CA VAL A 107 -4.61 -5.54 17.32
C VAL A 107 -5.16 -4.77 16.11
N GLY A 108 -4.55 -4.91 14.92
CA GLY A 108 -4.99 -4.17 13.73
C GLY A 108 -6.37 -4.55 13.18
N GLN A 109 -6.97 -5.64 13.64
CA GLN A 109 -8.33 -6.05 13.32
C GLN A 109 -9.35 -5.68 14.41
N ASP A 110 -8.90 -5.33 15.61
CA ASP A 110 -9.75 -4.93 16.73
C ASP A 110 -9.68 -3.41 16.92
N CYS A 111 -10.71 -2.73 16.45
CA CYS A 111 -10.80 -1.27 16.53
C CYS A 111 -10.72 -0.74 17.96
N ALA A 112 -11.19 -1.46 18.98
CA ALA A 112 -11.13 -0.98 20.36
C ALA A 112 -9.70 -1.04 20.91
N LEU A 113 -9.00 -2.16 20.66
CA LEU A 113 -7.58 -2.28 21.04
C LEU A 113 -6.71 -1.29 20.26
N LEU A 114 -7.00 -1.10 18.97
CA LEU A 114 -6.30 -0.15 18.13
C LEU A 114 -6.45 1.29 18.63
N GLU A 115 -7.66 1.70 19.01
CA GLU A 115 -7.94 3.02 19.58
C GLU A 115 -7.11 3.27 20.85
N GLU A 116 -7.09 2.30 21.76
CA GLU A 116 -6.36 2.40 23.02
C GLU A 116 -4.83 2.49 22.80
N VAL A 117 -4.27 1.60 21.97
CA VAL A 117 -2.82 1.59 21.70
C VAL A 117 -2.39 2.82 20.91
N CYS A 118 -3.14 3.24 19.88
CA CYS A 118 -2.88 4.50 19.18
C CYS A 118 -2.95 5.69 20.15
N GLY A 119 -3.89 5.69 21.09
CA GLY A 119 -3.98 6.72 22.14
C GLY A 119 -2.73 6.79 23.01
N TRP A 120 -2.17 5.65 23.43
CA TRP A 120 -0.90 5.63 24.19
C TRP A 120 0.27 6.15 23.37
N ILE A 121 0.38 5.71 22.11
CA ILE A 121 1.49 6.06 21.22
C ILE A 121 1.45 7.56 20.91
N ASN A 122 0.31 8.10 20.47
CA ASN A 122 0.19 9.52 20.10
C ASN A 122 0.27 10.46 21.31
N ALA A 123 -0.08 10.00 22.52
CA ALA A 123 0.15 10.78 23.74
C ALA A 123 1.64 10.90 24.10
N LYS A 124 2.48 10.01 23.57
CA LYS A 124 3.91 9.93 23.88
C LYS A 124 4.80 10.46 22.77
N ALA A 125 4.48 10.13 21.53
CA ALA A 125 5.28 10.46 20.36
C ALA A 125 5.34 11.99 20.14
N THR A 126 6.52 12.46 19.74
CA THR A 126 6.76 13.86 19.37
C THR A 126 6.99 14.03 17.87
N VAL A 127 7.21 12.92 17.15
CA VAL A 127 7.27 12.87 15.68
C VAL A 127 6.00 12.26 15.09
N PRO A 128 5.70 12.49 13.79
CA PRO A 128 4.53 11.91 13.16
C PRO A 128 4.42 10.40 13.27
N VAL A 129 3.21 9.91 13.52
CA VAL A 129 2.91 8.49 13.70
C VAL A 129 2.05 7.97 12.56
N TRP A 130 2.56 6.95 11.87
CA TRP A 130 1.87 6.26 10.79
C TRP A 130 1.41 4.88 11.24
N ALA A 131 0.14 4.54 11.03
CA ALA A 131 -0.38 3.21 11.36
C ALA A 131 -0.38 2.30 10.12
N LYS A 132 0.31 1.15 10.19
CA LYS A 132 0.41 0.20 9.08
C LYS A 132 -0.73 -0.82 9.10
N MET A 133 -1.61 -0.76 8.10
CA MET A 133 -2.87 -1.51 8.05
C MET A 133 -2.69 -2.93 7.49
N THR A 134 -3.39 -3.88 8.11
CA THR A 134 -3.53 -5.24 7.59
C THR A 134 -4.62 -5.29 6.53
N PRO A 135 -4.41 -5.96 5.37
CA PRO A 135 -5.46 -6.15 4.38
C PRO A 135 -6.42 -7.29 4.75
N ASN A 136 -6.11 -8.06 5.81
CA ASN A 136 -6.82 -9.25 6.23
C ASN A 136 -8.07 -8.89 7.03
N ILE A 137 -8.90 -8.01 6.48
CA ILE A 137 -10.10 -7.45 7.10
C ILE A 137 -11.13 -7.14 6.01
N THR A 138 -12.41 -7.23 6.38
CA THR A 138 -13.54 -6.93 5.51
C THR A 138 -13.43 -5.50 4.98
N ASP A 139 -13.44 -4.53 5.88
CA ASP A 139 -13.29 -3.11 5.56
C ASP A 139 -12.03 -2.55 6.22
N ILE A 140 -11.06 -2.15 5.40
CA ILE A 140 -9.79 -1.58 5.89
C ILE A 140 -9.96 -0.13 6.34
N THR A 141 -11.06 0.52 5.96
CA THR A 141 -11.33 1.91 6.34
C THR A 141 -11.69 2.04 7.81
N GLU A 142 -12.23 1.00 8.45
CA GLU A 142 -12.57 0.99 9.88
C GLU A 142 -11.33 1.18 10.77
N PRO A 143 -10.30 0.31 10.74
CA PRO A 143 -9.11 0.51 11.56
C PRO A 143 -8.33 1.77 11.15
N ALA A 144 -8.26 2.09 9.85
CA ALA A 144 -7.60 3.32 9.38
C ALA A 144 -8.27 4.58 9.98
N ARG A 145 -9.59 4.62 10.01
CA ARG A 145 -10.37 5.71 10.63
C ARG A 145 -10.09 5.82 12.12
N VAL A 146 -10.06 4.68 12.82
CA VAL A 146 -9.77 4.65 14.25
C VAL A 146 -8.38 5.21 14.51
N SER A 147 -7.35 4.73 13.81
CA SER A 147 -5.98 5.23 13.97
C SER A 147 -5.88 6.74 13.77
N LEU A 148 -6.51 7.28 12.71
CA LEU A 148 -6.52 8.73 12.45
C LEU A 148 -7.28 9.52 13.53
N LYS A 149 -8.42 8.99 14.04
CA LYS A 149 -9.16 9.62 15.14
C LYS A 149 -8.40 9.60 16.47
N SER A 150 -7.57 8.58 16.68
CA SER A 150 -6.71 8.43 17.84
C SER A 150 -5.40 9.23 17.75
N GLY A 151 -5.22 10.05 16.70
CA GLY A 151 -4.13 11.00 16.58
C GLY A 151 -3.02 10.62 15.59
N CYS A 152 -3.09 9.48 14.90
CA CYS A 152 -2.10 9.17 13.87
C CYS A 152 -2.22 10.15 12.68
N GLU A 153 -1.08 10.56 12.13
CA GLU A 153 -0.98 11.52 11.02
C GLU A 153 -0.74 10.83 9.67
N GLY A 154 -0.58 9.51 9.67
CA GLY A 154 -0.46 8.76 8.43
C GLY A 154 -0.99 7.33 8.51
N ILE A 155 -1.32 6.80 7.34
CA ILE A 155 -1.70 5.41 7.14
C ILE A 155 -0.76 4.80 6.12
N SER A 156 -0.22 3.63 6.43
CA SER A 156 0.54 2.80 5.50
C SER A 156 -0.31 1.60 5.08
N ALA A 157 -0.60 1.45 3.80
CA ALA A 157 -1.49 0.40 3.31
C ALA A 157 -0.94 -0.24 2.02
N ILE A 158 -0.73 -1.56 1.95
CA ILE A 158 -1.11 -2.62 2.91
C ILE A 158 0.11 -3.41 3.40
N ASN A 159 -0.05 -4.09 4.54
CA ASN A 159 0.80 -5.23 4.89
C ASN A 159 0.44 -6.46 4.02
N THR A 160 1.10 -7.58 4.25
CA THR A 160 0.91 -8.82 3.48
C THR A 160 -0.46 -9.47 3.69
N ILE A 161 -0.92 -10.19 2.67
CA ILE A 161 -2.20 -10.93 2.69
C ILE A 161 -1.96 -12.34 3.21
N MET A 162 -2.73 -12.82 4.18
CA MET A 162 -2.60 -14.17 4.72
C MET A 162 -2.82 -15.21 3.61
N SER A 163 -1.92 -16.19 3.54
CA SER A 163 -1.92 -17.20 2.48
C SER A 163 -1.24 -18.50 2.90
N VAL A 164 -1.51 -19.55 2.13
CA VAL A 164 -0.66 -20.75 2.02
C VAL A 164 -0.18 -20.79 0.57
N MET A 165 1.13 -20.83 0.34
CA MET A 165 1.68 -20.77 -1.02
C MET A 165 1.34 -22.00 -1.84
N GLY A 166 1.42 -23.17 -1.23
CA GLY A 166 1.19 -24.43 -1.91
C GLY A 166 1.50 -25.64 -1.04
N ILE A 167 1.15 -26.81 -1.57
CA ILE A 167 1.48 -28.12 -1.03
C ILE A 167 2.33 -28.84 -2.07
N ASP A 168 3.51 -29.31 -1.69
CA ASP A 168 4.29 -30.22 -2.53
C ASP A 168 3.55 -31.56 -2.63
N LEU A 169 3.05 -31.89 -3.83
CA LEU A 169 2.23 -33.07 -4.04
C LEU A 169 3.00 -34.40 -3.91
N LYS A 170 4.34 -34.38 -3.86
CA LYS A 170 5.14 -35.59 -3.62
C LYS A 170 5.30 -35.88 -2.13
N THR A 171 5.54 -34.84 -1.34
CA THR A 171 5.78 -34.96 0.11
C THR A 171 4.51 -34.74 0.93
N LEU A 172 3.47 -34.16 0.32
CA LEU A 172 2.25 -33.67 0.96
C LEU A 172 2.49 -32.58 2.02
N HIS A 173 3.67 -31.96 2.01
CA HIS A 173 4.03 -30.90 2.94
C HIS A 173 3.73 -29.52 2.38
N PRO A 174 3.37 -28.54 3.24
CA PRO A 174 3.20 -27.15 2.84
C PRO A 174 4.52 -26.45 2.53
N GLU A 175 4.47 -25.41 1.68
CA GLU A 175 5.59 -24.52 1.39
C GLU A 175 5.40 -23.12 2.01
N PRO A 176 6.44 -22.50 2.61
CA PRO A 176 7.77 -23.07 2.87
C PRO A 176 7.72 -24.14 3.97
N CYS A 177 8.55 -25.17 3.84
CA CYS A 177 8.54 -26.33 4.73
C CYS A 177 9.71 -26.27 5.73
N VAL A 178 9.40 -26.25 7.03
CA VAL A 178 10.35 -26.33 8.14
C VAL A 178 10.13 -27.66 8.85
N GLU A 179 11.09 -28.58 8.73
CA GLU A 179 11.02 -29.93 9.34
C GLU A 179 9.70 -30.69 9.06
N GLY A 180 9.11 -30.51 7.86
CA GLY A 180 7.83 -31.13 7.47
C GLY A 180 6.58 -30.27 7.74
N TYR A 181 6.73 -29.13 8.42
CA TYR A 181 5.62 -28.29 8.86
C TYR A 181 5.70 -26.87 8.28
N SER A 182 4.59 -26.14 8.36
CA SER A 182 4.53 -24.72 8.04
C SER A 182 3.39 -24.05 8.79
N THR A 183 3.26 -22.74 8.61
CA THR A 183 2.15 -21.92 9.08
C THR A 183 1.68 -21.02 7.94
N PRO A 184 0.41 -20.59 7.90
CA PRO A 184 0.00 -19.53 7.00
C PRO A 184 0.92 -18.31 7.13
N GLY A 185 1.24 -17.71 5.99
CA GLY A 185 2.23 -16.64 5.89
C GLY A 185 1.74 -15.44 5.09
N GLY A 186 2.57 -14.41 5.03
CA GLY A 186 2.27 -13.18 4.32
C GLY A 186 2.57 -13.26 2.83
N TYR A 187 1.54 -13.18 2.00
CA TYR A 187 1.60 -13.05 0.55
C TYR A 187 1.91 -11.61 0.13
N SER A 188 2.84 -11.48 -0.80
CA SER A 188 3.38 -10.22 -1.32
C SER A 188 3.72 -10.37 -2.80
N TYR A 189 4.32 -9.31 -3.37
CA TYR A 189 4.71 -9.17 -4.77
C TYR A 189 3.57 -8.86 -5.75
N LYS A 190 3.80 -9.02 -7.06
CA LYS A 190 2.98 -8.47 -8.15
C LYS A 190 1.50 -8.80 -8.02
N ALA A 191 1.18 -10.04 -7.69
CA ALA A 191 -0.19 -10.52 -7.57
C ALA A 191 -1.00 -9.82 -6.46
N VAL A 192 -0.35 -9.15 -5.51
CA VAL A 192 -1.01 -8.39 -4.45
C VAL A 192 -1.45 -6.99 -4.93
N ARG A 193 -0.84 -6.45 -6.00
CA ARG A 193 -1.04 -5.05 -6.41
C ARG A 193 -2.51 -4.67 -6.62
N PRO A 194 -3.34 -5.45 -7.36
CA PRO A 194 -4.75 -5.08 -7.55
C PRO A 194 -5.54 -4.99 -6.24
N ILE A 195 -5.20 -5.83 -5.25
CA ILE A 195 -5.82 -5.81 -3.93
C ILE A 195 -5.34 -4.58 -3.14
N ALA A 196 -4.03 -4.30 -3.18
CA ALA A 196 -3.45 -3.13 -2.53
C ALA A 196 -4.03 -1.82 -3.08
N LEU A 197 -4.16 -1.69 -4.40
CA LEU A 197 -4.78 -0.53 -5.06
C LEU A 197 -6.22 -0.32 -4.59
N ALA A 198 -7.03 -1.38 -4.51
CA ALA A 198 -8.40 -1.28 -4.02
C ALA A 198 -8.47 -0.82 -2.56
N LYS A 199 -7.58 -1.34 -1.69
CA LYS A 199 -7.53 -0.97 -0.28
C LYS A 199 -7.05 0.48 -0.09
N VAL A 200 -6.04 0.91 -0.84
CA VAL A 200 -5.55 2.30 -0.85
C VAL A 200 -6.61 3.27 -1.35
N MET A 201 -7.30 2.94 -2.45
CA MET A 201 -8.42 3.74 -2.96
C MET A 201 -9.51 3.93 -1.91
N ASN A 202 -9.93 2.85 -1.23
CA ASN A 202 -10.95 2.94 -0.17
C ASN A 202 -10.51 3.87 0.96
N ILE A 203 -9.26 3.74 1.43
CA ILE A 203 -8.70 4.61 2.47
C ILE A 203 -8.63 6.05 2.00
N ALA A 204 -8.17 6.32 0.78
CA ALA A 204 -8.07 7.66 0.23
C ALA A 204 -9.44 8.34 0.07
N GLN A 205 -10.46 7.62 -0.41
CA GLN A 205 -11.83 8.12 -0.47
C GLN A 205 -12.36 8.46 0.93
N MET A 206 -12.13 7.56 1.89
CA MET A 206 -12.50 7.77 3.28
C MET A 206 -11.83 9.00 3.89
N MET A 207 -10.51 9.14 3.70
CA MET A 207 -9.74 10.29 4.19
C MET A 207 -10.28 11.58 3.58
N LYS A 208 -10.53 11.58 2.27
CA LYS A 208 -11.11 12.74 1.57
C LYS A 208 -12.50 13.10 2.09
N SER A 209 -13.36 12.13 2.38
CA SER A 209 -14.73 12.38 2.83
C SER A 209 -14.83 12.77 4.30
N GLU A 210 -13.96 12.26 5.17
CA GLU A 210 -14.12 12.38 6.63
C GLU A 210 -13.03 13.19 7.33
N PHE A 211 -11.86 13.32 6.72
CA PHE A 211 -10.73 14.06 7.27
C PHE A 211 -10.41 15.33 6.47
N GLY A 212 -10.87 15.43 5.21
CA GLY A 212 -10.88 16.66 4.43
C GLY A 212 -9.49 17.26 4.24
N GLU A 213 -9.31 18.50 4.70
CA GLU A 213 -8.04 19.28 4.64
C GLU A 213 -7.06 18.96 5.79
N LYS A 214 -7.39 18.02 6.69
CA LYS A 214 -6.42 17.62 7.73
C LYS A 214 -5.16 17.07 7.06
N ASP A 215 -4.00 17.38 7.65
CA ASP A 215 -2.69 16.86 7.25
C ASP A 215 -2.56 15.37 7.60
N CYS A 216 -3.36 14.53 6.95
CA CYS A 216 -3.26 13.08 7.02
C CYS A 216 -2.61 12.56 5.74
N SER A 217 -1.60 11.72 5.89
CA SER A 217 -0.84 11.16 4.77
C SER A 217 -1.16 9.69 4.51
N LEU A 218 -1.04 9.25 3.26
CA LEU A 218 -1.24 7.86 2.85
C LEU A 218 0.00 7.33 2.12
N SER A 219 0.54 6.22 2.61
CA SER A 219 1.64 5.50 1.99
C SER A 219 1.14 4.21 1.34
N GLY A 220 1.21 4.13 0.01
CA GLY A 220 0.78 2.97 -0.77
C GLY A 220 1.85 1.87 -0.82
N ILE A 221 1.46 0.61 -0.62
CA ILE A 221 2.38 -0.53 -0.50
C ILE A 221 1.70 -1.79 -1.03
N GLY A 222 2.38 -2.52 -1.92
CA GLY A 222 1.97 -3.86 -2.35
C GLY A 222 2.18 -4.10 -3.84
N GLY A 223 3.14 -4.97 -4.18
CA GLY A 223 3.36 -5.40 -5.57
C GLY A 223 3.89 -4.32 -6.52
N VAL A 224 4.51 -3.28 -5.99
CA VAL A 224 5.21 -2.25 -6.76
C VAL A 224 6.53 -2.81 -7.27
N GLU A 225 6.71 -2.79 -8.58
CA GLU A 225 7.94 -3.21 -9.26
C GLU A 225 8.43 -2.17 -10.27
N THR A 226 7.56 -1.29 -10.77
CA THR A 226 7.92 -0.22 -11.72
C THR A 226 7.52 1.16 -11.19
N GLY A 227 8.09 2.22 -11.76
CA GLY A 227 7.65 3.60 -11.49
C GLY A 227 6.22 3.84 -11.96
N TYR A 228 5.74 3.11 -12.97
CA TYR A 228 4.35 3.13 -13.40
C TYR A 228 3.42 2.50 -12.36
N ASP A 229 3.83 1.39 -11.72
CA ASP A 229 3.07 0.82 -10.60
C ASP A 229 2.97 1.83 -9.44
N ALA A 230 4.05 2.56 -9.15
CA ALA A 230 4.03 3.61 -8.14
C ALA A 230 3.09 4.77 -8.52
N ALA A 231 3.03 5.13 -9.80
CA ALA A 231 2.07 6.12 -10.31
C ALA A 231 0.61 5.70 -10.07
N GLU A 232 0.27 4.40 -10.19
CA GLU A 232 -1.08 3.90 -9.87
C GLU A 232 -1.47 4.21 -8.42
N PHE A 233 -0.58 3.98 -7.45
CA PHE A 233 -0.84 4.29 -6.03
C PHE A 233 -1.03 5.79 -5.79
N ILE A 234 -0.19 6.63 -6.40
CA ILE A 234 -0.27 8.09 -6.27
C ILE A 234 -1.57 8.61 -6.89
N LEU A 235 -1.94 8.14 -8.08
CA LEU A 235 -3.23 8.45 -8.73
C LEU A 235 -4.44 8.09 -7.85
N LEU A 236 -4.29 7.08 -6.97
CA LEU A 236 -5.29 6.68 -5.98
C LEU A 236 -5.18 7.40 -4.63
N GLY A 237 -4.30 8.39 -4.51
CA GLY A 237 -4.25 9.31 -3.37
C GLY A 237 -3.05 9.13 -2.43
N SER A 238 -2.15 8.17 -2.69
CA SER A 238 -0.95 8.01 -1.87
C SER A 238 0.01 9.21 -2.02
N ASN A 239 0.50 9.71 -0.89
CA ASN A 239 1.57 10.71 -0.80
C ASN A 239 2.96 10.08 -1.01
N THR A 240 3.12 8.82 -0.59
CA THR A 240 4.37 8.06 -0.75
C THR A 240 4.08 6.63 -1.17
N VAL A 241 5.10 5.93 -1.68
CA VAL A 241 4.99 4.52 -2.10
C VAL A 241 6.16 3.72 -1.52
N GLN A 242 5.87 2.59 -0.85
CA GLN A 242 6.91 1.70 -0.32
C GLN A 242 7.08 0.45 -1.19
N VAL A 243 8.31 -0.06 -1.26
CA VAL A 243 8.69 -1.23 -2.06
C VAL A 243 9.51 -2.20 -1.21
N CYS A 244 9.16 -3.48 -1.25
CA CYS A 244 9.88 -4.56 -0.57
C CYS A 244 10.31 -5.64 -1.55
N THR A 245 9.38 -6.50 -2.01
CA THR A 245 9.72 -7.64 -2.87
C THR A 245 10.37 -7.24 -4.20
N GLY A 246 9.98 -6.10 -4.79
CA GLY A 246 10.66 -5.57 -5.98
C GLY A 246 12.16 -5.34 -5.75
N VAL A 247 12.54 -4.78 -4.60
CA VAL A 247 13.95 -4.61 -4.21
C VAL A 247 14.61 -5.95 -3.87
N MET A 248 13.89 -6.91 -3.27
CA MET A 248 14.43 -8.25 -3.02
C MET A 248 14.80 -9.00 -4.31
N VAL A 249 14.07 -8.73 -5.41
CA VAL A 249 14.30 -9.37 -6.72
C VAL A 249 15.36 -8.62 -7.53
N HIS A 250 15.33 -7.29 -7.53
CA HIS A 250 16.15 -6.46 -8.43
C HIS A 250 17.34 -5.75 -7.76
N GLY A 251 17.43 -5.80 -6.42
CA GLY A 251 18.46 -5.14 -5.62
C GLY A 251 18.19 -3.65 -5.33
N TYR A 252 18.99 -3.06 -4.44
CA TYR A 252 18.78 -1.66 -3.99
C TYR A 252 18.87 -0.62 -5.10
N GLY A 253 19.67 -0.88 -6.15
CA GLY A 253 19.81 0.03 -7.30
C GLY A 253 18.53 0.26 -8.08
N HIS A 254 17.53 -0.62 -7.92
CA HIS A 254 16.23 -0.57 -8.59
C HIS A 254 15.47 0.73 -8.34
N VAL A 255 15.73 1.41 -7.22
CA VAL A 255 15.14 2.73 -6.92
C VAL A 255 15.38 3.76 -8.04
N LYS A 256 16.52 3.70 -8.73
CA LYS A 256 16.84 4.60 -9.85
C LYS A 256 15.90 4.37 -11.03
N THR A 257 15.60 3.10 -11.33
CA THR A 257 14.65 2.71 -12.37
C THR A 257 13.25 3.18 -12.02
N LEU A 258 12.80 2.94 -10.78
CA LEU A 258 11.50 3.41 -10.30
C LEU A 258 11.34 4.93 -10.45
N CYS A 259 12.35 5.71 -10.05
CA CYS A 259 12.32 7.16 -10.18
C CYS A 259 12.30 7.61 -11.66
N ALA A 260 13.11 6.99 -12.53
CA ALA A 260 13.14 7.34 -13.94
C ALA A 260 11.79 7.08 -14.64
N GLU A 261 11.21 5.90 -14.41
CA GLU A 261 9.91 5.52 -14.98
C GLU A 261 8.76 6.40 -14.46
N LEU A 262 8.78 6.78 -13.18
CA LEU A 262 7.80 7.71 -12.62
C LEU A 262 7.93 9.10 -13.25
N GLN A 263 9.15 9.59 -13.48
CA GLN A 263 9.38 10.84 -14.19
C GLN A 263 8.96 10.77 -15.66
N ASP A 264 9.14 9.62 -16.32
CA ASP A 264 8.63 9.39 -17.69
C ASP A 264 7.11 9.48 -17.72
N PHE A 265 6.42 8.82 -16.79
CA PHE A 265 4.97 8.94 -16.63
C PHE A 265 4.55 10.41 -16.44
N MET A 266 5.20 11.14 -15.54
CA MET A 266 4.90 12.56 -15.31
C MET A 266 5.07 13.40 -16.59
N ARG A 267 6.15 13.19 -17.35
CA ARG A 267 6.38 13.88 -18.62
C ARG A 267 5.30 13.57 -19.66
N GLN A 268 4.90 12.31 -19.80
CA GLN A 268 3.86 11.89 -20.76
C GLN A 268 2.51 12.59 -20.51
N HIS A 269 2.23 12.94 -19.25
CA HIS A 269 1.00 13.60 -18.84
C HIS A 269 1.14 15.10 -18.56
N ASN A 270 2.32 15.69 -18.79
CA ASN A 270 2.65 17.09 -18.46
C ASN A 270 2.46 17.44 -16.97
N PHE A 271 2.69 16.50 -16.06
CA PHE A 271 2.74 16.75 -14.63
C PHE A 271 4.12 17.28 -14.22
N SER A 272 4.14 18.36 -13.45
CA SER A 272 5.35 18.98 -12.90
C SER A 272 5.66 18.49 -11.48
N THR A 273 4.62 18.16 -10.70
CA THR A 273 4.75 17.69 -9.31
C THR A 273 3.90 16.44 -9.06
N ILE A 274 4.19 15.74 -7.96
CA ILE A 274 3.37 14.61 -7.48
C ILE A 274 1.93 15.06 -7.16
N GLU A 275 1.78 16.27 -6.63
CA GLU A 275 0.47 16.83 -6.26
C GLU A 275 -0.42 17.10 -7.47
N ASP A 276 0.15 17.29 -8.66
CA ASP A 276 -0.62 17.54 -9.89
C ASP A 276 -1.54 16.36 -10.26
N PHE A 277 -1.19 15.14 -9.82
CA PHE A 277 -1.93 13.92 -10.16
C PHE A 277 -2.31 13.05 -8.97
N ARG A 278 -1.86 13.38 -7.76
CA ARG A 278 -2.22 12.64 -6.55
C ARG A 278 -3.74 12.62 -6.37
N GLY A 279 -4.32 11.42 -6.28
CA GLY A 279 -5.76 11.23 -6.13
C GLY A 279 -6.60 11.57 -7.36
N HIS A 280 -5.98 11.90 -8.50
CA HIS A 280 -6.70 12.27 -9.71
C HIS A 280 -7.67 11.17 -10.17
N SER A 281 -7.31 9.90 -10.00
CA SER A 281 -8.14 8.77 -10.44
C SER A 281 -9.34 8.49 -9.53
N LEU A 282 -9.37 9.04 -8.31
CA LEU A 282 -10.46 8.79 -7.35
C LEU A 282 -11.83 9.24 -7.88
N GLN A 283 -11.87 10.24 -8.75
CA GLN A 283 -13.10 10.77 -9.34
C GLN A 283 -13.77 9.81 -10.33
N TYR A 284 -13.03 8.80 -10.83
CA TYR A 284 -13.54 7.84 -11.81
C TYR A 284 -14.15 6.59 -11.16
N PHE A 285 -14.04 6.44 -9.84
CA PHE A 285 -14.70 5.38 -9.11
C PHE A 285 -16.10 5.80 -8.68
N THR A 286 -17.08 4.96 -8.99
CA THR A 286 -18.48 5.17 -8.63
C THR A 286 -19.19 3.84 -8.46
N THR A 287 -20.47 3.88 -8.09
CA THR A 287 -21.30 2.68 -7.93
C THR A 287 -21.70 2.08 -9.27
N HIS A 288 -22.02 0.79 -9.27
CA HIS A 288 -22.55 0.12 -10.47
C HIS A 288 -23.80 0.79 -11.02
N THR A 289 -24.73 1.21 -10.14
CA THR A 289 -25.94 1.93 -10.53
C THR A 289 -25.64 3.24 -11.25
N ASP A 290 -24.64 3.99 -10.79
CA ASP A 290 -24.21 5.22 -11.43
C ASP A 290 -23.53 4.96 -12.79
N LEU A 291 -22.75 3.87 -12.92
CA LEU A 291 -22.20 3.44 -14.21
C LEU A 291 -23.30 3.15 -15.23
N VAL A 292 -24.36 2.45 -14.84
CA VAL A 292 -25.51 2.16 -15.71
C VAL A 292 -26.16 3.47 -16.19
N ARG A 293 -26.36 4.43 -15.28
CA ARG A 293 -26.90 5.75 -15.61
C ARG A 293 -26.01 6.49 -16.60
N ARG A 294 -24.71 6.64 -16.29
CA ARG A 294 -23.72 7.30 -17.17
C ARG A 294 -23.64 6.65 -18.54
N GLN A 295 -23.69 5.32 -18.60
CA GLN A 295 -23.65 4.59 -19.87
C GLN A 295 -24.90 4.89 -20.72
N LYS A 296 -26.09 4.92 -20.11
CA LYS A 296 -27.34 5.28 -20.80
C LYS A 296 -27.27 6.71 -21.34
N GLU A 297 -26.87 7.67 -20.50
CA GLU A 297 -26.70 9.08 -20.89
C GLU A 297 -25.71 9.23 -22.06
N ALA A 298 -24.56 8.55 -22.01
CA ALA A 298 -23.57 8.57 -23.10
C ALA A 298 -24.09 7.90 -24.40
N ILE A 299 -24.93 6.87 -24.30
CA ILE A 299 -25.58 6.27 -25.48
C ILE A 299 -26.59 7.26 -26.07
N GLU A 300 -27.38 7.94 -25.25
CA GLU A 300 -28.35 8.94 -25.70
C GLU A 300 -27.69 10.15 -26.35
N GLN A 301 -26.61 10.67 -25.75
CA GLN A 301 -25.79 11.74 -26.33
C GLN A 301 -25.22 11.33 -27.68
N ARG A 302 -24.58 10.16 -27.79
CA ARG A 302 -24.07 9.66 -29.09
C ARG A 302 -25.18 9.47 -30.13
N LYS A 303 -26.40 9.09 -29.72
CA LYS A 303 -27.56 9.01 -30.63
C LYS A 303 -28.06 10.39 -31.06
N ALA A 304 -27.99 11.38 -30.18
CA ALA A 304 -28.35 12.77 -30.49
C ALA A 304 -27.30 13.43 -31.40
N GLU A 305 -26.01 13.20 -31.17
CA GLU A 305 -24.90 13.67 -32.01
C GLU A 305 -24.88 12.97 -33.38
N ARG A 306 -25.16 11.66 -33.42
CA ARG A 306 -25.35 10.92 -34.68
C ARG A 306 -26.61 11.31 -35.44
N ARG A 307 -27.52 12.11 -34.85
CA ARG A 307 -28.58 12.77 -35.62
C ARG A 307 -28.03 14.03 -36.29
N GLY A 308 -27.02 13.84 -37.14
CA GLY A 308 -26.75 14.65 -38.32
C GLY A 308 -27.43 13.99 -39.51
N LEU A 309 -28.27 14.75 -40.21
CA LEU A 309 -29.12 14.39 -41.35
C LEU A 309 -30.08 13.21 -41.13
N LYS A 310 -31.36 13.53 -40.89
CA LYS A 310 -32.44 12.52 -40.89
C LYS A 310 -32.84 12.09 -42.31
N SER A 311 -32.39 12.84 -43.32
CA SER A 311 -32.75 12.69 -44.73
C SER A 311 -31.78 13.53 -45.58
N ASP A 312 -31.43 13.08 -46.79
CA ASP A 312 -30.61 13.83 -47.78
C ASP A 312 -31.20 15.22 -48.15
N LYS A 313 -32.43 15.51 -47.72
CA LYS A 313 -33.10 16.80 -47.91
C LYS A 313 -32.66 17.91 -46.96
N ASP A 314 -31.97 17.60 -45.86
CA ASP A 314 -31.54 18.64 -44.91
C ASP A 314 -30.13 19.20 -45.23
N TRP A 315 -29.61 18.89 -46.42
CA TRP A 315 -28.33 19.42 -46.91
C TRP A 315 -28.47 20.93 -47.18
N THR A 316 -27.73 21.74 -46.43
CA THR A 316 -27.56 23.16 -46.73
C THR A 316 -26.16 23.37 -47.30
N GLY A 317 -26.07 24.09 -48.43
CA GLY A 317 -24.93 24.07 -49.35
C GLY A 317 -23.54 24.26 -48.73
N ASP A 318 -23.44 25.06 -47.67
CA ASP A 318 -22.15 25.37 -47.04
C ASP A 318 -21.74 24.34 -45.95
N GLY A 319 -22.65 23.46 -45.51
CA GLY A 319 -22.41 22.43 -44.48
C GLY A 319 -21.87 21.10 -45.01
N PHE A 320 -22.03 20.85 -46.31
CA PHE A 320 -21.69 19.58 -46.96
C PHE A 320 -20.22 19.17 -46.79
N VAL A 321 -19.28 20.12 -46.85
CA VAL A 321 -17.84 19.83 -46.73
C VAL A 321 -17.50 19.26 -45.35
N LYS A 322 -18.06 19.85 -44.29
CA LYS A 322 -17.85 19.43 -42.90
C LYS A 322 -18.47 18.06 -42.61
N GLU A 323 -19.63 17.79 -43.20
CA GLU A 323 -20.36 16.53 -43.04
C GLU A 323 -19.73 15.40 -43.85
N THR A 324 -19.18 15.69 -45.04
CA THR A 324 -18.41 14.72 -45.84
C THR A 324 -17.15 14.26 -45.12
N GLU A 325 -16.42 15.17 -44.47
CA GLU A 325 -15.22 14.82 -43.70
C GLU A 325 -15.53 13.89 -42.52
N SER A 326 -16.71 14.01 -41.90
CA SER A 326 -17.16 13.13 -40.81
C SER A 326 -17.55 11.71 -41.23
N MET A 327 -17.66 11.46 -42.54
CA MET A 327 -18.08 10.18 -43.12
C MET A 327 -16.93 9.41 -43.78
N VAL A 328 -15.72 9.96 -43.77
CA VAL A 328 -14.52 9.27 -44.24
C VAL A 328 -13.86 8.58 -43.04
N SER A 329 -13.75 7.26 -43.08
CA SER A 329 -12.98 6.53 -42.08
C SER A 329 -11.48 6.78 -42.29
N ASN A 330 -10.78 7.18 -41.23
CA ASN A 330 -9.38 6.77 -41.06
C ASN A 330 -9.35 5.37 -40.46
#